data_AF-A0A396H9T8-F1
#
_entry.id   AF-A0A396H9T8-F1
#
_cell.length_a   1.000
_cell.length_b   1.000
_cell.length_c   1.000
_cell.angle_alpha   90.00
_cell.angle_beta   90.00
_cell.angle_gamma   90.00
#
_symmetry.space_group_name_H-M   'P 1'
#
loop_
_entity.id
_entity.type
_entity.pdbx_description
1 polymer ?
#
loop_
_entity_poly.entity_id
_entity_poly.type
_entity_poly.pdbx_seq_one_letter_code
_entity_poly.pdbx_strand_id
1 'polypeptide(L)'
;MLRLRHECKSKYITKVNEKLTELQRSEIQKTPFKWLLSLPKKLKISENLLEELVERWDDRSGGFAIQGRIIRFTPLDVCFALGLRIIGEKMNFKNDPTSTTKAMFDNEVINVKTIYAKIINMERDEDVEKFCRLYLLLGFAEFYFPNSSVKVGGWCLKMLDDLNFIGRYNWDLNSIRCLKMFADFIYFLSIDFKLCWVT
;
A
#
# COMPACT_ATOMS: atom_id res chain seq x y z
N MET A 1 -3.28 17.19 25.47
CA MET A 1 -3.75 17.14 24.07
C MET A 1 -2.74 16.35 23.25
N LEU A 2 -3.07 15.11 22.90
CA LEU A 2 -2.23 14.29 22.02
C LEU A 2 -2.38 14.85 20.60
N ARG A 3 -1.32 15.42 20.03
CA ARG A 3 -1.34 15.86 18.63
C ARG A 3 -1.03 14.67 17.73
N LEU A 4 -2.06 14.03 17.21
CA LEU A 4 -1.94 12.94 16.24
C LEU A 4 -1.43 13.49 14.91
N ARG A 5 -0.16 13.22 14.59
CA ARG A 5 0.39 13.49 13.26
C ARG A 5 0.13 12.30 12.36
N HIS A 6 -0.69 12.52 11.35
CA HIS A 6 -0.97 11.55 10.32
C HIS A 6 -0.59 12.07 8.94
N GLU A 7 0.00 11.22 8.11
CA GLU A 7 0.37 11.56 6.73
C GLU A 7 0.23 10.31 5.86
N CYS A 8 -0.93 10.14 5.21
CA CYS A 8 -1.08 9.13 4.16
C CYS A 8 -0.59 9.72 2.85
N LYS A 9 0.52 9.19 2.31
CA LYS A 9 1.11 9.64 1.06
C LYS A 9 0.47 8.88 -0.10
N SER A 10 -0.32 9.57 -0.91
CA SER A 10 -0.88 9.02 -2.16
C SER A 10 -0.67 9.97 -3.35
N LYS A 11 0.16 10.99 -3.16
CA LYS A 11 0.30 12.10 -4.11
C LYS A 11 0.89 11.63 -5.44
N TYR A 12 1.85 10.71 -5.43
CA TYR A 12 2.45 10.23 -6.67
C TYR A 12 1.55 9.21 -7.34
N ILE A 13 0.99 8.26 -6.60
CA ILE A 13 0.02 7.28 -7.13
C ILE A 13 -1.18 7.98 -7.80
N THR A 14 -1.79 8.96 -7.13
CA THR A 14 -2.96 9.68 -7.67
C THR A 14 -2.63 10.45 -8.94
N LYS A 15 -1.44 11.03 -9.04
CA LYS A 15 -0.96 11.69 -10.28
C LYS A 15 -0.73 10.70 -11.42
N VAL A 16 -0.24 9.50 -11.13
CA VAL A 16 -0.07 8.46 -12.15
C VAL A 16 -1.43 7.93 -12.60
N ASN A 17 -2.38 7.75 -11.67
CA ASN A 17 -3.74 7.29 -11.98
C ASN A 17 -4.48 8.18 -12.99
N GLU A 18 -4.19 9.48 -13.02
CA GLU A 18 -4.75 10.45 -13.98
C GLU A 18 -4.27 10.25 -15.42
N LYS A 19 -3.16 9.53 -15.61
CA LYS A 19 -2.49 9.36 -16.91
C LYS A 19 -2.55 7.94 -17.46
N LEU A 20 -3.12 6.99 -16.71
CA LEU A 20 -3.18 5.58 -17.09
C LEU A 20 -3.96 5.39 -18.39
N THR A 21 -3.39 4.58 -19.30
CA THR A 21 -4.15 4.03 -20.44
C THR A 21 -5.13 2.96 -19.97
N GLU A 22 -6.11 2.63 -20.80
CA GLU A 22 -7.07 1.56 -20.49
C GLU A 22 -6.39 0.20 -20.33
N LEU A 23 -5.36 -0.07 -21.15
CA LEU A 23 -4.59 -1.30 -21.09
C LEU A 23 -3.78 -1.41 -19.80
N GLN A 24 -3.05 -0.35 -19.40
CA GLN A 24 -2.33 -0.31 -18.12
C GLN A 24 -3.29 -0.50 -16.94
N ARG A 25 -4.45 0.17 -16.98
CA ARG A 25 -5.48 0.02 -15.94
C ARG A 25 -5.99 -1.43 -15.86
N SER A 26 -6.25 -2.06 -17.00
CA SER A 26 -6.72 -3.45 -17.06
C SER A 26 -5.70 -4.43 -16.47
N GLU A 27 -4.41 -4.28 -16.78
CA GLU A 27 -3.37 -5.13 -16.19
C GLU A 27 -3.24 -4.95 -14.67
N ILE A 28 -3.27 -3.71 -14.17
CA ILE A 28 -3.24 -3.45 -12.73
C ILE A 28 -4.46 -4.07 -12.02
N GLN A 29 -5.64 -4.04 -12.65
CA GLN A 29 -6.88 -4.62 -12.09
C GLN A 29 -6.82 -6.13 -11.85
N LYS A 30 -5.97 -6.86 -12.59
CA LYS A 30 -5.76 -8.30 -12.41
C LYS A 30 -4.95 -8.62 -11.15
N THR A 31 -4.27 -7.62 -10.59
CA THR A 31 -3.44 -7.80 -9.39
C THR A 31 -4.26 -7.61 -8.10
N PRO A 32 -3.82 -8.16 -6.96
CA PRO A 32 -4.44 -7.90 -5.65
C PRO A 32 -4.44 -6.42 -5.26
N PHE A 33 -3.58 -5.62 -5.88
CA PHE A 33 -3.35 -4.21 -5.57
C PHE A 33 -4.22 -3.26 -6.41
N LYS A 34 -5.24 -3.78 -7.10
CA LYS A 34 -6.18 -3.01 -7.93
C LYS A 34 -6.81 -1.81 -7.21
N TRP A 35 -6.92 -1.86 -5.88
CA TRP A 35 -7.48 -0.79 -5.05
C TRP A 35 -6.68 0.52 -5.12
N LEU A 36 -5.39 0.47 -5.49
CA LEU A 36 -4.57 1.65 -5.75
C LEU A 36 -5.17 2.56 -6.84
N LEU A 37 -5.89 1.98 -7.80
CA LEU A 37 -6.58 2.70 -8.88
C LEU A 37 -7.74 3.57 -8.38
N SER A 38 -8.31 3.20 -7.24
CA SER A 38 -9.47 3.86 -6.62
C SER A 38 -9.08 4.87 -5.53
N LEU A 39 -7.78 5.08 -5.30
CA LEU A 39 -7.33 6.03 -4.29
C LEU A 39 -7.78 7.47 -4.65
N PRO A 40 -8.52 8.16 -3.76
CA PRO A 40 -8.94 9.54 -4.01
C PRO A 40 -7.75 10.50 -4.00
N LYS A 41 -7.82 11.55 -4.83
CA LYS A 41 -6.80 12.61 -4.97
C LYS A 41 -6.49 13.33 -3.65
N LYS A 42 -7.48 13.42 -2.76
CA LYS A 42 -7.36 13.97 -1.42
C LYS A 42 -7.95 12.97 -0.44
N LEU A 43 -7.10 12.16 0.18
CA LEU A 43 -7.46 11.34 1.33
C LEU A 43 -7.69 12.31 2.50
N LYS A 44 -8.96 12.57 2.82
CA LYS A 44 -9.35 13.35 4.01
C LYS A 44 -9.66 12.39 5.14
N ILE A 45 -8.81 12.37 6.14
CA ILE A 45 -8.99 11.60 7.36
C ILE A 45 -9.83 12.44 8.33
N SER A 46 -10.74 11.79 9.05
CA SER A 46 -11.49 12.45 10.13
C SER A 46 -10.62 12.44 11.39
N GLU A 47 -10.06 13.59 11.74
CA GLU A 47 -9.27 13.77 12.96
C GLU A 47 -10.07 13.32 14.19
N ASN A 48 -11.34 13.70 14.28
CA ASN A 48 -12.24 13.32 15.38
C ASN A 48 -12.41 11.79 15.49
N LEU A 49 -12.50 11.07 14.36
CA LEU A 49 -12.62 9.61 14.39
C LEU A 49 -11.30 8.96 14.82
N LEU A 50 -10.17 9.49 14.34
CA LEU A 50 -8.84 8.99 14.72
C LEU A 50 -8.59 9.21 16.22
N GLU A 51 -8.91 10.39 16.75
CA GLU A 51 -8.86 10.69 18.19
C GLU A 51 -9.70 9.68 18.97
N GLU A 52 -10.94 9.44 18.54
CA GLU A 52 -11.83 8.52 19.23
C GLU A 52 -11.41 7.06 19.17
N LEU A 53 -10.80 6.61 18.06
CA LEU A 53 -10.25 5.27 17.97
C LEU A 53 -9.02 5.11 18.87
N VAL A 54 -8.20 6.15 18.99
CA VAL A 54 -7.03 6.15 19.88
C VAL A 54 -7.47 6.17 21.35
N GLU A 55 -8.46 6.99 21.71
CA GLU A 55 -8.99 7.06 23.08
C GLU A 55 -9.65 5.75 23.54
N ARG A 56 -10.26 5.02 22.61
CA ARG A 56 -10.91 3.74 22.89
C ARG A 56 -9.98 2.53 22.79
N TRP A 57 -8.72 2.71 22.41
CA TRP A 57 -7.79 1.60 22.27
C TRP A 57 -7.42 0.99 23.62
N ASP A 58 -7.66 -0.31 23.78
CA ASP A 58 -7.22 -1.09 24.93
C ASP A 58 -6.05 -2.00 24.53
N ASP A 59 -4.84 -1.59 24.93
CA ASP A 59 -3.59 -2.33 24.70
C ASP A 59 -3.63 -3.77 25.24
N ARG A 60 -4.31 -4.00 26.37
CA ARG A 60 -4.33 -5.32 27.01
C ARG A 60 -5.15 -6.32 26.20
N SER A 61 -6.26 -5.85 25.64
CA SER A 61 -7.17 -6.69 24.87
C SER A 61 -6.87 -6.69 23.37
N GLY A 62 -6.05 -5.74 22.89
CA GLY A 62 -5.76 -5.57 21.46
C GLY A 62 -7.01 -5.20 20.67
N GLY A 63 -7.77 -4.22 21.14
CA GLY A 63 -9.04 -3.85 20.52
C GLY A 63 -9.61 -2.52 21.01
N PHE A 64 -10.75 -2.11 20.44
CA PHE A 64 -11.43 -0.87 20.77
C PHE A 64 -12.56 -1.11 21.79
N ALA A 65 -12.55 -0.37 22.90
CA ALA A 65 -13.58 -0.39 23.92
C ALA A 65 -14.74 0.54 23.54
N ILE A 66 -15.84 -0.05 23.06
CA ILE A 66 -17.03 0.67 22.60
C ILE A 66 -18.25 0.15 23.36
N GLN A 67 -18.94 1.05 24.09
CA GLN A 67 -20.17 0.75 24.83
C GLN A 67 -20.06 -0.49 25.75
N GLY A 68 -18.94 -0.63 26.46
CA GLY A 68 -18.70 -1.75 27.38
C GLY A 68 -18.36 -3.08 26.70
N ARG A 69 -18.11 -3.08 25.39
CA ARG A 69 -17.63 -4.25 24.64
C ARG A 69 -16.24 -3.97 24.05
N ILE A 70 -15.43 -5.02 23.92
CA ILE A 70 -14.17 -4.95 23.20
C ILE A 70 -14.39 -5.46 21.78
N ILE A 71 -14.18 -4.58 20.79
CA ILE A 71 -14.06 -4.96 19.39
C ILE A 71 -12.58 -5.27 19.15
N ARG A 72 -12.25 -6.56 19.10
CA ARG A 72 -10.88 -6.99 18.80
C ARG A 72 -10.45 -6.47 17.44
N PHE A 73 -9.19 -6.08 17.37
CA PHE A 73 -8.62 -5.55 16.16
C PHE A 73 -7.24 -6.18 15.93
N THR A 74 -7.12 -6.87 14.81
CA THR A 74 -6.00 -7.74 14.50
C THR A 74 -5.31 -7.29 13.23
N PRO A 75 -4.05 -7.70 13.02
CA PRO A 75 -3.37 -7.52 11.74
C PRO A 75 -4.14 -8.10 10.54
N LEU A 76 -5.01 -9.11 10.75
CA LEU A 76 -5.84 -9.67 9.68
C LEU A 76 -6.89 -8.68 9.20
N ASP A 77 -7.50 -7.95 10.12
CA ASP A 77 -8.47 -6.90 9.79
C ASP A 77 -7.81 -5.83 8.93
N VAL A 78 -6.54 -5.50 9.22
CA VAL A 78 -5.70 -4.61 8.39
C VAL A 78 -5.53 -5.14 6.98
N CYS A 79 -5.10 -6.39 6.85
CA CYS A 79 -4.91 -7.01 5.55
C CYS A 79 -6.21 -7.03 4.74
N PHE A 80 -7.34 -7.32 5.38
CA PHE A 80 -8.63 -7.36 4.70
C PHE A 80 -9.05 -6.01 4.13
N ALA A 81 -8.98 -4.92 4.90
CA ALA A 81 -9.41 -3.63 4.34
C ALA A 81 -8.43 -3.12 3.27
N LEU A 82 -7.14 -3.47 3.35
CA LEU A 82 -6.16 -3.14 2.33
C LEU A 82 -6.23 -4.05 1.08
N GLY A 83 -7.09 -5.08 1.09
CA GLY A 83 -7.24 -6.05 0.01
C GLY A 83 -6.05 -7.02 -0.12
N LEU A 84 -5.26 -7.19 0.94
CA LEU A 84 -4.09 -8.05 0.96
C LEU A 84 -4.47 -9.50 1.25
N ARG A 85 -3.94 -10.42 0.42
CA ARG A 85 -4.16 -11.85 0.57
C ARG A 85 -3.34 -12.41 1.74
N ILE A 86 -3.98 -13.04 2.72
CA ILE A 86 -3.32 -13.61 3.90
C ILE A 86 -3.07 -15.13 3.81
N ILE A 87 -3.56 -15.77 2.75
CA ILE A 87 -3.38 -17.21 2.48
C ILE A 87 -2.55 -17.34 1.21
N GLY A 88 -1.37 -17.94 1.29
CA GLY A 88 -0.51 -18.08 0.11
C GLY A 88 0.91 -18.51 0.42
N GLU A 89 1.76 -18.43 -0.60
CA GLU A 89 3.19 -18.72 -0.51
C GLU A 89 3.90 -17.70 0.37
N LYS A 90 4.82 -18.17 1.22
CA LYS A 90 5.60 -17.28 2.09
C LYS A 90 6.54 -16.42 1.26
N MET A 91 6.54 -15.12 1.52
CA MET A 91 7.44 -14.18 0.84
C MET A 91 8.90 -14.42 1.24
N ASN A 92 9.79 -14.36 0.24
CA ASN A 92 11.23 -14.39 0.46
C ASN A 92 11.79 -12.97 0.37
N PHE A 93 12.08 -12.36 1.51
CA PHE A 93 12.57 -10.98 1.62
C PHE A 93 14.04 -10.78 1.24
N LYS A 94 14.66 -11.73 0.55
CA LYS A 94 16.06 -11.63 0.14
C LYS A 94 16.18 -10.72 -1.07
N ASN A 95 17.20 -9.86 -1.04
CA ASN A 95 17.59 -9.11 -2.22
C ASN A 95 18.07 -10.11 -3.29
N ASP A 96 17.39 -10.12 -4.43
CA ASP A 96 17.78 -10.93 -5.58
C ASP A 96 18.47 -10.04 -6.62
N PRO A 97 19.77 -10.24 -6.90
CA PRO A 97 20.48 -9.48 -7.92
C PRO A 97 19.95 -9.75 -9.34
N THR A 98 19.23 -10.85 -9.56
CA THR A 98 18.65 -11.24 -10.86
C THR A 98 17.27 -10.60 -11.12
N SER A 99 16.80 -9.70 -10.26
CA SER A 99 15.51 -9.05 -10.48
C SER A 99 15.56 -8.15 -11.71
N THR A 100 14.69 -8.42 -12.67
CA THR A 100 14.50 -7.57 -13.85
C THR A 100 13.93 -6.20 -13.47
N THR A 101 13.07 -6.16 -12.45
CA THR A 101 12.57 -4.90 -11.87
C THR A 101 13.70 -4.07 -11.25
N LYS A 102 14.65 -4.71 -10.58
CA LYS A 102 15.85 -4.03 -10.05
C LYS A 102 16.74 -3.48 -11.17
N ALA A 103 16.91 -4.25 -12.26
CA ALA A 103 17.72 -3.84 -13.40
C ALA A 103 17.21 -2.54 -14.05
N MET A 104 15.93 -2.21 -13.95
CA MET A 104 15.35 -0.95 -14.46
C MET A 104 15.94 0.32 -13.83
N PHE A 105 16.69 0.19 -12.73
CA PHE A 105 17.27 1.32 -12.01
C PHE A 105 18.77 1.49 -12.27
N ASP A 106 19.47 0.63 -13.01
CA ASP A 106 20.90 0.81 -13.36
C ASP A 106 21.82 1.16 -12.16
N ASN A 107 21.55 0.58 -10.98
CA ASN A 107 22.20 0.88 -9.70
C ASN A 107 21.85 2.23 -9.05
N GLU A 108 20.92 2.99 -9.61
CA GLU A 108 20.29 4.16 -8.98
C GLU A 108 19.63 3.78 -7.65
N VAL A 109 19.66 4.71 -6.70
CA VAL A 109 18.98 4.55 -5.42
C VAL A 109 17.47 4.57 -5.62
N ILE A 110 16.85 3.42 -5.42
CA ILE A 110 15.38 3.27 -5.52
C ILE A 110 14.70 4.01 -4.36
N ASN A 111 13.94 5.04 -4.71
CA ASN A 111 13.08 5.81 -3.82
C ASN A 111 11.80 6.26 -4.55
N VAL A 112 10.79 6.72 -3.80
CA VAL A 112 9.49 7.15 -4.35
C VAL A 112 9.64 8.14 -5.52
N LYS A 113 10.57 9.10 -5.42
CA LYS A 113 10.77 10.12 -6.47
C LYS A 113 11.37 9.51 -7.73
N THR A 114 12.36 8.63 -7.60
CA THR A 114 13.00 7.96 -8.75
C THR A 114 12.04 7.02 -9.46
N ILE A 115 11.23 6.27 -8.70
CA ILE A 115 10.19 5.40 -9.28
C ILE A 115 9.19 6.25 -10.06
N TYR A 116 8.67 7.31 -9.43
CA TYR A 116 7.73 8.22 -10.08
C TYR A 116 8.33 8.88 -11.34
N ALA A 117 9.58 9.34 -11.29
CA ALA A 117 10.27 9.94 -12.43
C ALA A 117 10.38 8.98 -13.62
N LYS A 118 10.70 7.71 -13.37
CA LYS A 118 10.73 6.68 -14.43
C LYS A 118 9.35 6.46 -15.04
N ILE A 119 8.30 6.35 -14.22
CA ILE A 119 6.92 6.18 -14.70
C ILE A 119 6.46 7.34 -15.60
N ILE A 120 6.70 8.60 -15.20
CA ILE A 120 6.23 9.75 -15.98
C ILE A 120 7.00 9.98 -17.28
N ASN A 121 8.22 9.44 -17.37
CA ASN A 121 9.07 9.54 -18.55
C ASN A 121 8.88 8.36 -19.52
N MET A 122 8.11 7.33 -19.13
CA MET A 122 7.70 6.27 -20.05
C MET A 122 6.70 6.79 -21.07
N GLU A 123 6.86 6.38 -22.33
CA GLU A 123 5.83 6.61 -23.35
C GLU A 123 4.57 5.81 -23.00
N ARG A 124 3.40 6.34 -23.34
CA ARG A 124 2.10 5.84 -22.81
C ARG A 124 1.82 4.37 -23.15
N ASP A 125 2.35 3.88 -24.27
CA ASP A 125 2.12 2.52 -24.75
C ASP A 125 3.40 1.68 -24.81
N GLU A 126 4.54 2.23 -24.36
CA GLU A 126 5.78 1.46 -24.30
C GLU A 126 5.77 0.55 -23.07
N ASP A 127 5.75 -0.75 -23.33
CA ASP A 127 5.96 -1.83 -22.35
C ASP A 127 5.07 -1.71 -21.09
N VAL A 128 3.78 -1.98 -21.29
CA VAL A 128 2.74 -2.02 -20.24
C VAL A 128 3.17 -2.85 -19.03
N GLU A 129 3.92 -3.93 -19.27
CA GLU A 129 4.42 -4.78 -18.19
C GLU A 129 5.40 -4.01 -17.31
N LYS A 130 6.45 -3.40 -17.90
CA LYS A 130 7.39 -2.54 -17.15
C LYS A 130 6.67 -1.43 -16.39
N PHE A 131 5.70 -0.78 -17.04
CA PHE A 131 4.89 0.25 -16.40
C PHE A 131 4.19 -0.29 -15.15
N CYS A 132 3.49 -1.43 -15.26
CA CYS A 132 2.75 -2.02 -14.15
C CYS A 132 3.67 -2.43 -12.99
N ARG A 133 4.86 -2.96 -13.30
CA ARG A 133 5.87 -3.29 -12.28
C ARG A 133 6.30 -2.05 -11.48
N LEU A 134 6.60 -0.95 -12.17
CA LEU A 134 6.96 0.32 -11.50
C LEU A 134 5.78 0.94 -10.76
N TYR A 135 4.57 0.86 -11.31
CA TYR A 135 3.35 1.36 -10.66
C TYR A 135 3.12 0.67 -9.32
N LEU A 136 3.22 -0.66 -9.28
CA LEU A 136 3.07 -1.43 -8.05
C LEU A 136 4.21 -1.15 -7.06
N LEU A 137 5.44 -1.00 -7.56
CA LEU A 137 6.58 -0.59 -6.72
C LEU A 137 6.33 0.80 -6.08
N LEU A 138 5.74 1.74 -6.82
CA LEU A 138 5.33 3.04 -6.30
C LEU A 138 4.26 2.87 -5.21
N GLY A 139 3.26 2.02 -5.47
CA GLY A 139 2.24 1.63 -4.48
C GLY A 139 2.83 1.07 -3.19
N PHE A 140 3.82 0.17 -3.32
CA PHE A 140 4.51 -0.43 -2.19
C PHE A 140 5.30 0.62 -1.39
N ALA A 141 6.02 1.50 -2.09
CA ALA A 141 6.88 2.49 -1.46
C ALA A 141 6.12 3.67 -0.84
N GLU A 142 5.02 4.10 -1.46
CA GLU A 142 4.26 5.29 -1.04
C GLU A 142 3.11 4.94 -0.07
N PHE A 143 2.42 3.82 -0.30
CA PHE A 143 1.15 3.51 0.37
C PHE A 143 1.18 2.26 1.26
N TYR A 144 1.57 1.09 0.74
CA TYR A 144 1.46 -0.17 1.52
C TYR A 144 2.59 -0.35 2.55
N PHE A 145 3.83 -0.02 2.17
CA PHE A 145 5.02 -0.24 3.00
C PHE A 145 5.86 1.05 3.13
N PRO A 146 5.25 2.16 3.62
CA PRO A 146 5.91 3.46 3.66
C PRO A 146 7.06 3.45 4.66
N ASN A 147 8.28 3.25 4.16
CA ASN A 147 9.48 3.23 4.98
C ASN A 147 9.83 4.63 5.51
N SER A 148 10.36 4.73 6.73
CA SER A 148 10.99 5.97 7.22
C SER A 148 12.33 6.23 6.52
N SER A 149 12.96 5.18 6.01
CA SER A 149 14.09 5.29 5.10
C SER A 149 13.66 5.96 3.80
N VAL A 150 14.50 6.86 3.30
CA VAL A 150 14.36 7.44 1.96
C VAL A 150 14.46 6.35 0.87
N LYS A 151 15.07 5.20 1.18
CA LYS A 151 15.33 4.11 0.22
C LYS A 151 14.31 2.99 0.34
N VAL A 152 13.81 2.52 -0.80
CA VAL A 152 13.01 1.30 -0.91
C VAL A 152 13.96 0.11 -0.86
N GLY A 153 13.72 -0.83 0.07
CA GLY A 153 14.51 -2.05 0.17
C GLY A 153 14.26 -2.97 -1.02
N GLY A 154 15.29 -3.68 -1.50
CA GLY A 154 15.18 -4.53 -2.68
C GLY A 154 14.38 -5.83 -2.49
N TRP A 155 13.84 -6.07 -1.30
CA TRP A 155 13.17 -7.31 -0.90
C TRP A 155 11.92 -7.62 -1.73
N CYS A 156 11.23 -6.61 -2.27
CA CYS A 156 10.00 -6.79 -3.05
C CYS A 156 10.24 -6.83 -4.57
N LEU A 157 11.44 -6.46 -5.04
CA LEU A 157 11.69 -6.22 -6.48
C LEU A 157 11.54 -7.50 -7.30
N LYS A 158 12.04 -8.63 -6.79
CA LYS A 158 11.92 -9.92 -7.51
C LYS A 158 10.48 -10.37 -7.65
N MET A 159 9.63 -10.05 -6.68
CA MET A 159 8.21 -10.41 -6.70
C MET A 159 7.43 -9.65 -7.76
N LEU A 160 7.94 -8.49 -8.18
CA LEU A 160 7.36 -7.69 -9.24
C LEU A 160 7.80 -8.15 -10.62
N ASP A 161 8.79 -9.05 -10.74
CA ASP A 161 9.22 -9.56 -12.04
C ASP A 161 8.11 -10.37 -12.74
N ASP A 162 7.15 -10.95 -12.02
CA ASP A 162 6.00 -11.63 -12.61
C ASP A 162 4.70 -11.26 -11.88
N LEU A 163 3.92 -10.38 -12.52
CA LEU A 163 2.67 -9.87 -11.98
C LEU A 163 1.55 -10.92 -11.95
N ASN A 164 1.64 -12.01 -12.73
CA ASN A 164 0.66 -13.10 -12.68
C ASN A 164 0.78 -13.90 -11.38
N PHE A 165 1.98 -13.96 -10.80
CA PHE A 165 2.25 -14.69 -9.56
C PHE A 165 2.15 -13.83 -8.30
N ILE A 166 2.08 -12.51 -8.43
CA ILE A 166 2.03 -11.60 -7.28
C ILE A 166 0.84 -11.88 -6.35
N GLY A 167 -0.27 -12.40 -6.89
CA GLY A 167 -1.46 -12.80 -6.15
C GLY A 167 -1.35 -14.14 -5.41
N ARG A 168 -0.27 -14.90 -5.56
CA ARG A 168 -0.05 -16.18 -4.86
C ARG A 168 0.57 -16.00 -3.49
N TYR A 169 1.24 -14.88 -3.25
CA TYR A 169 1.95 -14.64 -2.00
C TYR A 169 1.00 -14.33 -0.85
N ASN A 170 1.40 -14.77 0.33
CA ASN A 170 0.85 -14.31 1.59
C ASN A 170 1.46 -12.93 1.91
N TRP A 171 0.61 -11.90 1.87
CA TRP A 171 0.93 -10.50 2.16
C TRP A 171 0.72 -10.12 3.63
N ASP A 172 0.66 -11.10 4.55
CA ASP A 172 0.44 -10.84 5.96
C ASP A 172 1.49 -9.91 6.59
N LEU A 173 1.01 -9.17 7.58
CA LEU A 173 1.79 -8.24 8.38
C LEU A 173 2.86 -8.89 9.25
N ASN A 174 2.73 -10.19 9.55
CA ASN A 174 3.77 -10.91 10.29
C ASN A 174 5.02 -11.13 9.42
N SER A 175 4.83 -11.27 8.11
CA SER A 175 5.90 -11.31 7.12
C SER A 175 6.45 -9.91 6.86
N ILE A 176 5.60 -8.87 6.89
CA ILE A 176 5.97 -7.48 6.64
C ILE A 176 5.96 -6.68 7.94
N ARG A 177 7.11 -6.63 8.64
CA ARG A 177 7.29 -5.80 9.84
C ARG A 177 6.92 -4.33 9.56
N CYS A 178 5.69 -3.92 9.84
CA CYS A 178 5.28 -2.52 9.85
C CYS A 178 4.18 -2.27 10.89
N LEU A 179 4.58 -1.90 12.11
CA LEU A 179 3.73 -1.24 13.12
C LEU A 179 3.07 0.06 12.58
N LYS A 180 3.64 0.63 11.51
CA LYS A 180 3.12 1.83 10.84
C LYS A 180 1.77 1.59 10.16
N MET A 181 1.49 0.36 9.71
CA MET A 181 0.23 0.00 9.09
C MET A 181 -0.97 0.05 10.05
N PHE A 182 -0.75 0.02 11.37
CA PHE A 182 -1.83 0.24 12.35
C PHE A 182 -2.37 1.68 12.26
N ALA A 183 -1.46 2.66 12.13
CA ALA A 183 -1.84 4.05 11.88
C ALA A 183 -2.46 4.18 10.48
N ASP A 184 -1.88 3.52 9.48
CA ASP A 184 -2.38 3.53 8.10
C ASP A 184 -3.75 2.86 7.91
N PHE A 185 -4.10 1.90 8.78
CA PHE A 185 -5.42 1.29 8.79
C PHE A 185 -6.47 2.14 9.49
N ILE A 186 -6.14 2.80 10.59
CA ILE A 186 -7.06 3.82 11.12
C ILE A 186 -7.30 4.91 10.05
N TYR A 187 -6.30 5.21 9.22
CA TYR A 187 -6.49 6.08 8.04
C TYR A 187 -7.49 5.49 7.04
N PHE A 188 -7.38 4.19 6.69
CA PHE A 188 -8.28 3.51 5.77
C PHE A 188 -9.72 3.41 6.28
N LEU A 189 -9.93 3.03 7.55
CA LEU A 189 -11.26 3.00 8.18
C LEU A 189 -11.94 4.37 8.16
N SER A 190 -11.20 5.47 8.30
CA SER A 190 -11.78 6.82 8.22
C SER A 190 -12.26 7.22 6.82
N ILE A 191 -11.73 6.56 5.79
CA ILE A 191 -12.09 6.78 4.39
C ILE A 191 -13.31 5.91 4.02
N ASP A 192 -13.30 4.63 4.41
CA ASP A 192 -14.39 3.69 4.10
C ASP A 192 -15.67 3.95 4.90
N PHE A 193 -15.58 4.50 6.12
CA PHE A 193 -16.77 4.93 6.87
C PHE A 193 -17.59 6.00 6.12
N LYS A 194 -16.97 6.78 5.22
CA LYS A 194 -17.69 7.72 4.34
C LYS A 194 -18.32 7.06 3.12
N LEU A 195 -17.80 5.93 2.65
CA LEU A 195 -18.33 5.22 1.50
C LEU A 195 -19.48 4.26 1.88
N CYS A 196 -19.49 3.71 3.10
CA CYS A 196 -20.57 2.84 3.59
C CYS A 196 -21.81 3.57 4.15
N TRP A 197 -21.78 4.91 4.30
CA TRP A 197 -22.92 5.71 4.79
C TRP A 197 -23.51 6.64 3.71
N VAL A 198 -23.13 6.44 2.44
CA VAL A 198 -23.79 7.05 1.28
C VAL A 198 -24.26 5.94 0.33
N THR A 199 -25.13 5.08 0.88
CA THR A 199 -26.11 4.23 0.19
C THR A 199 -27.29 4.07 1.12
#